data_AF-A0A7S1RXJ2-F1
#
_entry.id   AF-A0A7S1RXJ2-F1
#
_cell.length_a   1.000
_cell.length_b   1.000
_cell.length_c   1.000
_cell.angle_alpha   90.00
_cell.angle_beta   90.00
_cell.angle_gamma   90.00
#
_symmetry.space_group_name_H-M   'P 1'
#
loop_
_entity.id
_entity.type
_entity.pdbx_description
1 polymer ?
#
loop_
_entity_poly.entity_id
_entity_poly.type
_entity_poly.pdbx_seq_one_letter_code
_entity_poly.pdbx_strand_id
1 'polypeptide(L)'
;KGSWLPAGNRWQRKYGHRSSSVCEEFAGVTIAVPGGSEGAAAMAAKWGEGLECPVLQDGKSVQLDGSVVRFVPIGPDGREGVVGVDLYAVSGKPKAFTECHVHGISWRLVDRPGTEGSTAPLFETLQQNSKL
;
A
#
# COMPACT_ATOMS: atom_id res chain seq x y z
N LYS A 1 -29.26 3.42 -2.96
CA LYS A 1 -28.24 2.44 -3.42
C LYS A 1 -26.91 3.16 -3.53
N GLY A 2 -26.15 3.23 -2.44
CA GLY A 2 -24.82 3.83 -2.40
C GLY A 2 -23.80 2.72 -2.27
N SER A 3 -23.34 2.17 -3.39
CA SER A 3 -22.20 1.28 -3.37
C SER A 3 -20.98 2.14 -3.07
N TRP A 4 -20.38 1.98 -1.89
CA TRP A 4 -19.08 2.53 -1.58
C TRP A 4 -18.07 1.76 -2.44
N LEU A 5 -17.87 2.24 -3.68
CA LEU A 5 -16.73 1.81 -4.47
C LEU A 5 -15.51 2.36 -3.72
N PRO A 6 -14.58 1.54 -3.20
CA PRO A 6 -13.30 2.07 -2.79
C PRO A 6 -12.79 2.88 -3.97
N ALA A 7 -12.39 4.12 -3.72
CA ALA A 7 -11.92 5.03 -4.74
C ALA A 7 -10.59 4.49 -5.28
N GLY A 8 -10.65 3.41 -6.06
CA GLY A 8 -9.58 2.99 -6.93
C GLY A 8 -9.24 4.14 -7.86
N ASN A 9 -8.00 4.10 -8.37
CA ASN A 9 -7.20 5.11 -9.06
C ASN A 9 -7.87 5.89 -10.24
N ARG A 10 -9.18 5.75 -10.45
CA ARG A 10 -10.02 6.52 -11.37
C ARG A 10 -10.01 8.03 -11.11
N TRP A 11 -9.80 8.49 -9.88
CA TRP A 11 -9.84 9.92 -9.58
C TRP A 11 -8.69 10.68 -10.28
N GLN A 12 -7.47 10.14 -10.31
CA GLN A 12 -6.34 10.72 -11.03
C GLN A 12 -6.52 10.65 -12.55
N ARG A 13 -7.04 9.53 -13.08
CA ARG A 13 -7.31 9.37 -14.52
C ARG A 13 -8.39 10.36 -15.01
N LYS A 14 -9.35 10.75 -14.17
CA LYS A 14 -10.35 11.79 -14.47
C LYS A 14 -9.72 13.18 -14.67
N TYR A 15 -8.53 13.44 -14.11
CA TYR A 15 -7.76 14.67 -14.30
C TYR A 15 -6.66 14.51 -15.34
N GLY A 16 -6.85 13.66 -16.37
CA GLY A 16 -5.86 13.17 -17.35
C GLY A 16 -4.95 14.17 -18.09
N HIS A 17 -5.01 15.46 -17.78
CA HIS A 17 -4.06 16.49 -18.20
C HIS A 17 -3.04 16.86 -17.10
N ARG A 18 -3.16 16.25 -15.91
CA ARG A 18 -2.31 16.45 -14.74
C ARG A 18 -1.95 15.08 -14.15
N SER A 19 -1.20 14.26 -14.89
CA SER A 19 -0.32 13.35 -14.16
C SER A 19 0.53 14.23 -13.24
N SER A 20 0.48 13.97 -11.93
CA SER A 20 1.39 14.67 -11.02
C SER A 20 2.80 14.43 -11.54
N SER A 21 3.62 15.48 -11.66
CA SER A 21 5.02 15.32 -12.07
C SER A 21 5.84 14.51 -11.06
N VAL A 22 5.24 14.18 -9.92
CA VAL A 22 5.88 13.62 -8.73
C VAL A 22 5.41 12.19 -8.42
N CYS A 23 4.12 11.86 -8.60
CA CYS A 23 3.58 10.54 -8.27
C CYS A 23 2.43 10.10 -9.18
N GLU A 24 2.22 8.80 -9.30
CA GLU A 24 1.22 8.21 -10.19
C GLU A 24 -0.01 7.72 -9.45
N GLU A 25 0.16 6.83 -8.45
CA GLU A 25 -0.93 6.11 -7.77
C GLU A 25 -0.52 5.78 -6.32
N PHE A 26 -1.49 5.35 -5.49
CA PHE A 26 -1.17 4.78 -4.18
C PHE A 26 -0.44 3.44 -4.36
N ALA A 27 0.63 3.24 -3.61
CA ALA A 27 1.37 1.98 -3.55
C ALA A 27 1.00 1.17 -2.31
N GLY A 28 0.60 1.84 -1.24
CA GLY A 28 0.15 1.16 -0.03
C GLY A 28 -0.19 2.10 1.11
N VAL A 29 -0.73 1.50 2.17
CA VAL A 29 -1.04 2.20 3.42
C VAL A 29 -0.62 1.34 4.61
N THR A 30 -0.22 1.99 5.69
CA THR A 30 0.11 1.35 6.95
C THR A 30 -0.91 1.78 8.00
N ILE A 31 -1.56 0.80 8.63
CA ILE A 31 -2.62 1.00 9.61
C ILE A 31 -2.15 0.44 10.95
N ALA A 32 -2.02 1.30 11.95
CA ALA A 32 -1.77 0.93 13.33
C ALA A 32 -3.04 0.39 13.99
N VAL A 33 -2.95 -0.78 14.62
CA VAL A 33 -4.07 -1.48 15.25
C VAL A 33 -3.71 -1.96 16.67
N PRO A 34 -4.68 -2.06 17.59
CA PRO A 34 -4.46 -2.59 18.93
C PRO A 34 -4.18 -4.09 18.90
N GLY A 35 -3.75 -4.65 20.04
CA GLY A 35 -3.50 -6.10 20.18
C GLY A 35 -2.12 -6.56 19.68
N GLY A 36 -1.20 -5.62 19.42
CA GLY A 36 0.18 -5.94 19.08
C GLY A 36 0.30 -6.69 17.75
N SER A 37 1.30 -7.59 17.67
CA SER A 37 1.56 -8.39 16.47
C SER A 37 0.40 -9.33 16.13
N GLU A 38 -0.26 -9.89 17.13
CA GLU A 38 -1.42 -10.78 16.94
C GLU A 38 -2.64 -10.01 16.44
N GLY A 39 -2.88 -8.80 16.98
CA GLY A 39 -3.94 -7.92 16.50
C GLY A 39 -3.74 -7.51 15.04
N ALA A 40 -2.50 -7.23 14.63
CA ALA A 40 -2.16 -6.98 13.23
C ALA A 40 -2.47 -8.18 12.32
N ALA A 41 -2.09 -9.39 12.75
CA ALA A 41 -2.37 -10.61 11.99
C ALA A 41 -3.86 -10.93 11.92
N ALA A 42 -4.59 -10.75 13.02
CA ALA A 42 -6.03 -10.92 13.07
C ALA A 42 -6.77 -9.92 12.15
N MET A 43 -6.28 -8.67 12.06
CA MET A 43 -6.85 -7.69 11.15
C MET A 43 -6.58 -8.06 9.69
N ALA A 44 -5.36 -8.51 9.36
CA ALA A 44 -5.04 -9.00 8.02
C ALA A 44 -5.92 -10.18 7.62
N ALA A 45 -6.12 -11.16 8.50
CA ALA A 45 -7.02 -12.28 8.26
C ALA A 45 -8.48 -11.82 8.05
N LYS A 46 -8.96 -10.90 8.88
CA LYS A 46 -10.33 -10.34 8.78
C LYS A 46 -10.55 -9.60 7.46
N TRP A 47 -9.56 -8.84 6.98
CA TRP A 47 -9.63 -8.17 5.68
C TRP A 47 -9.50 -9.17 4.53
N GLY A 48 -8.63 -10.16 4.67
CA GLY A 48 -8.49 -11.25 3.70
C GLY A 48 -9.81 -11.99 3.46
N GLU A 49 -10.50 -12.35 4.54
CA GLU A 49 -11.82 -12.98 4.48
C GLU A 49 -12.90 -12.01 3.99
N GLY A 50 -13.02 -10.84 4.61
CA GLY A 50 -14.13 -9.92 4.36
C GLY A 50 -14.09 -9.20 3.01
N LEU A 51 -12.89 -9.02 2.43
CA LEU A 51 -12.69 -8.39 1.12
C LEU A 51 -12.27 -9.39 0.04
N GLU A 52 -12.19 -10.68 0.38
CA GLU A 52 -11.75 -11.76 -0.50
C GLU A 52 -10.41 -11.45 -1.18
N CYS A 53 -9.44 -10.96 -0.40
CA CYS A 53 -8.14 -10.50 -0.89
C CYS A 53 -6.98 -11.35 -0.33
N PRO A 54 -5.85 -11.47 -1.06
CA PRO A 54 -4.72 -12.27 -0.59
C PRO A 54 -4.08 -11.65 0.66
N VAL A 55 -3.90 -12.48 1.69
CA VAL A 55 -2.99 -12.18 2.81
C VAL A 55 -1.56 -12.49 2.36
N LEU A 56 -0.63 -11.56 2.60
CA LEU A 56 0.76 -11.72 2.22
C LEU A 56 1.52 -12.66 3.17
N GLN A 57 2.71 -13.11 2.77
CA GLN A 57 3.53 -14.05 3.53
C GLN A 57 3.92 -13.56 4.94
N ASP A 58 3.95 -12.24 5.16
CA ASP A 58 4.22 -11.67 6.48
C ASP A 58 3.08 -11.91 7.50
N GLY A 59 1.93 -12.41 7.03
CA GLY A 59 0.73 -12.68 7.82
C GLY A 59 0.04 -11.44 8.39
N LYS A 60 0.49 -10.23 8.02
CA LYS A 60 0.05 -8.95 8.59
C LYS A 60 -0.28 -7.91 7.53
N SER A 61 -0.20 -8.29 6.27
CA SER A 61 -0.50 -7.41 5.15
C SER A 61 -1.48 -8.09 4.18
N VAL A 62 -2.24 -7.29 3.46
CA VAL A 62 -3.13 -7.76 2.38
C VAL A 62 -2.86 -7.02 1.07
N GLN A 63 -3.08 -7.71 -0.06
CA GLN A 63 -2.95 -7.15 -1.40
C GLN A 63 -4.30 -6.68 -1.93
N LEU A 64 -4.40 -5.40 -2.31
CA LEU A 64 -5.58 -4.81 -2.93
C LEU A 64 -5.19 -4.14 -4.24
N ASP A 65 -5.52 -4.75 -5.38
CA ASP A 65 -5.40 -4.16 -6.74
C ASP A 65 -4.10 -3.34 -6.96
N GLY A 66 -2.95 -4.01 -6.88
CA GLY A 66 -1.63 -3.37 -7.06
C GLY A 66 -1.12 -2.51 -5.90
N SER A 67 -1.88 -2.40 -4.80
CA SER A 67 -1.49 -1.73 -3.56
C SER A 67 -1.40 -2.70 -2.37
N VAL A 68 -0.58 -2.37 -1.38
CA VAL A 68 -0.42 -3.17 -0.14
C VAL A 68 -1.00 -2.42 1.07
N VAL A 69 -1.84 -3.09 1.86
CA VAL A 69 -2.24 -2.61 3.19
C VAL A 69 -1.43 -3.38 4.22
N ARG A 70 -0.72 -2.67 5.09
CA ARG A 70 0.09 -3.26 6.17
C ARG A 70 -0.54 -2.94 7.51
N PHE A 71 -0.80 -3.96 8.32
CA PHE A 71 -1.23 -3.78 9.70
C PHE A 71 -0.02 -3.84 10.62
N VAL A 72 0.10 -2.85 11.50
CA VAL A 72 1.20 -2.76 12.47
C VAL A 72 0.65 -2.55 13.88
N PRO A 73 1.37 -2.94 14.93
CA PRO A 73 1.04 -2.54 16.29
C PRO A 73 0.99 -1.02 16.42
N ILE A 74 0.13 -0.52 17.32
CA ILE A 74 0.21 0.87 17.80
C ILE A 74 1.64 1.16 18.28
N GLY A 75 2.23 2.22 17.72
CA GLY A 75 3.59 2.62 18.03
C GLY A 75 3.71 3.33 19.38
N PRO A 76 4.94 3.71 19.78
CA PRO A 76 5.20 4.45 21.02
C PRO A 76 4.48 5.81 21.10
N ASP A 77 4.08 6.37 19.95
CA ASP A 77 3.30 7.60 19.84
C ASP A 77 1.81 7.43 20.18
N GLY A 78 1.36 6.18 20.43
CA GLY A 78 -0.01 5.86 20.79
C GLY A 78 -1.03 6.03 19.66
N ARG A 79 -0.59 6.24 18.41
CA ARG A 79 -1.51 6.50 17.29
C ARG A 79 -2.13 5.23 16.74
N GLU A 80 -3.43 5.29 16.50
CA GLU A 80 -4.23 4.24 15.90
C GLU A 80 -4.80 4.72 14.55
N GLY A 81 -4.99 3.80 13.61
CA GLY A 81 -5.48 4.10 12.26
C GLY A 81 -4.34 4.31 11.27
N VAL A 82 -4.56 5.15 10.25
CA VAL A 82 -3.56 5.35 9.19
C VAL A 82 -2.36 6.11 9.73
N VAL A 83 -1.18 5.47 9.69
CA VAL A 83 0.10 6.02 10.16
C VAL A 83 1.13 6.12 9.05
N GLY A 84 0.89 5.50 7.90
CA GLY A 84 1.78 5.56 6.75
C GLY A 84 1.04 5.47 5.42
N VAL A 85 1.57 6.15 4.41
CA VAL A 85 1.08 6.15 3.03
C VAL A 85 2.27 6.06 2.09
N ASP A 86 2.24 5.08 1.20
CA ASP A 86 3.19 4.94 0.10
C ASP A 86 2.52 5.34 -1.21
N LEU A 87 3.24 6.13 -2.00
CA LEU A 87 2.83 6.57 -3.33
C LEU A 87 3.87 6.10 -4.35
N TYR A 88 3.43 5.60 -5.50
CA TYR A 88 4.36 5.31 -6.59
C TYR A 88 4.92 6.61 -7.17
N ALA A 89 6.25 6.70 -7.21
CA ALA A 89 6.96 7.75 -7.94
C ALA A 89 6.71 7.61 -9.44
N VAL A 90 6.79 8.73 -10.17
CA VAL A 90 6.79 8.71 -11.64
C VAL A 90 8.07 8.03 -12.13
N SER A 91 7.92 7.03 -12.99
CA SER A 91 9.06 6.29 -13.56
C SER A 91 10.01 7.21 -14.34
N GLY A 92 11.32 6.93 -14.25
CA GLY A 92 12.36 7.65 -14.98
C GLY A 92 12.62 9.08 -14.50
N LYS A 93 12.03 9.51 -13.38
CA LYS A 93 12.26 10.83 -12.77
C LYS A 93 12.84 10.70 -11.36
N PRO A 94 13.71 11.63 -10.94
CA PRO A 94 14.12 11.71 -9.54
C PRO A 94 12.91 11.91 -8.62
N LYS A 95 12.89 11.22 -7.48
CA LYS A 95 11.87 11.42 -6.44
C LYS A 95 12.00 12.83 -5.86
N ALA A 96 10.88 13.52 -5.69
CA ALA A 96 10.87 14.84 -5.06
C ALA A 96 11.18 14.78 -3.55
N PHE A 97 10.86 13.65 -2.91
CA PHE A 97 11.20 13.33 -1.52
C PHE A 97 11.25 11.82 -1.36
N THR A 98 12.01 11.32 -0.39
CA THR A 98 12.00 9.89 -0.04
C THR A 98 10.94 9.62 1.02
N GLU A 99 10.88 10.47 2.04
CA GLU A 99 9.91 10.41 3.13
C GLU A 99 9.62 11.83 3.63
N CYS A 100 8.37 12.11 3.98
CA CYS A 100 7.99 13.30 4.73
C CYS A 100 6.90 12.98 5.75
N HIS A 101 6.80 13.79 6.79
CA HIS A 101 5.84 13.58 7.88
C HIS A 101 4.82 14.73 7.87
N VAL A 102 3.54 14.40 7.66
CA VAL A 102 2.45 15.37 7.59
C VAL A 102 1.31 14.90 8.47
N HIS A 103 0.93 15.72 9.45
CA HIS A 103 -0.11 15.39 10.45
C HIS A 103 0.09 14.03 11.12
N GLY A 104 1.34 13.63 11.30
CA GLY A 104 1.67 12.38 11.97
C GLY A 104 1.57 11.12 11.11
N ILE A 105 1.31 11.28 9.82
CA ILE A 105 1.36 10.20 8.84
C ILE A 105 2.72 10.29 8.14
N SER A 106 3.42 9.17 8.01
CA SER A 106 4.61 9.09 7.17
C SER A 106 4.22 8.88 5.71
N TRP A 107 4.70 9.74 4.82
CA TRP A 107 4.43 9.72 3.38
C TRP A 107 5.71 9.38 2.64
N ARG A 108 5.67 8.36 1.77
CA ARG A 108 6.87 7.90 1.04
C ARG A 108 6.61 7.81 -0.46
N LEU A 109 7.60 8.21 -1.25
CA LEU A 109 7.63 7.91 -2.68
C LEU A 109 8.44 6.63 -2.90
N VAL A 110 7.75 5.60 -3.40
CA VAL A 110 8.34 4.28 -3.67
C VAL A 110 8.41 4.04 -5.17
N ASP A 111 9.38 3.26 -5.60
CA ASP A 111 9.48 2.88 -7.01
C ASP A 111 8.42 1.83 -7.33
N ARG A 112 7.88 1.89 -8.54
CA ARG A 112 6.98 0.84 -9.01
C ARG A 112 7.81 -0.39 -9.37
N PRO A 113 7.48 -1.57 -8.83
CA PRO A 113 8.17 -2.78 -9.22
C PRO A 113 7.96 -3.06 -10.72
N GLY A 114 9.02 -3.46 -11.42
CA GLY A 114 8.97 -3.78 -12.86
C GLY A 114 9.06 -2.59 -13.82
N THR A 115 9.27 -1.35 -13.34
CA THR A 115 9.68 -0.23 -14.20
C THR A 115 11.20 -0.08 -14.25
N GLU A 116 11.78 0.29 -15.40
CA GLU A 116 13.22 0.50 -15.57
C GLU A 116 13.78 1.45 -14.49
N GLY A 117 14.83 1.02 -13.80
CA GLY A 117 15.42 1.74 -12.66
C GLY A 117 14.93 1.32 -11.27
N SER A 118 13.94 0.41 -11.17
CA SER A 118 13.52 -0.18 -9.89
C SER A 118 14.57 -1.15 -9.34
N THR A 119 15.12 -0.86 -8.17
CA THR A 119 15.94 -1.82 -7.38
C THR A 119 15.11 -2.68 -6.45
N ALA A 120 13.81 -2.38 -6.30
CA ALA A 120 12.90 -3.21 -5.54
C ALA A 120 12.52 -4.46 -6.37
N PRO A 121 12.54 -5.67 -5.78
CA PRO A 121 12.00 -6.83 -6.45
C PRO A 121 10.54 -6.56 -6.84
N LEU A 122 10.13 -7.04 -8.02
CA LEU A 122 8.72 -7.28 -8.32
C LEU A 122 8.16 -8.05 -7.12
N PHE A 123 7.40 -7.39 -6.23
CA PHE A 123 6.85 -8.04 -5.03
C PHE A 123 6.16 -9.32 -5.50
N GLU A 124 6.79 -10.44 -5.17
CA GLU A 124 6.65 -11.76 -5.79
C GLU A 124 5.21 -12.12 -6.17
N THR A 125 4.82 -11.90 -7.42
CA THR A 125 3.63 -12.55 -7.97
C THR A 125 3.81 -12.92 -9.44
N LEU A 126 4.98 -13.44 -9.81
CA LEU A 126 5.04 -14.38 -10.94
C LEU A 126 6.05 -15.48 -10.61
N GLN A 127 5.50 -16.68 -10.34
CA GLN A 127 6.13 -18.01 -10.36
C GLN A 127 6.96 -18.38 -9.11
N GLN A 128 6.82 -19.58 -8.51
CA GLN A 128 6.54 -20.87 -9.14
C GLN A 128 6.22 -21.93 -8.05
N ASN A 129 5.16 -22.74 -8.23
CA ASN A 129 5.30 -24.19 -8.44
C ASN A 129 3.94 -24.91 -8.61
N SER A 130 3.69 -25.29 -9.87
CA SER A 130 3.43 -26.65 -10.34
C SER A 130 2.71 -27.63 -9.41
N LYS A 131 1.46 -27.98 -9.76
CA LYS A 131 0.83 -29.31 -9.66
C LYS A 131 -0.30 -29.32 -10.71
N LEU A 132 -0.43 -30.22 -11.68
CA LEU A 132 0.08 -31.58 -11.95
C LEU A 132 0.36 -31.73 -13.45
#